data_AF-A0A9E2PJ89-F1
#
_entry.id   AF-A0A9E2PJ89-F1
#
_cell.length_a   1.000
_cell.length_b   1.000
_cell.length_c   1.000
_cell.angle_alpha   90.00
_cell.angle_beta   90.00
_cell.angle_gamma   90.00
#
_symmetry.space_group_name_H-M   'P 1'
#
loop_
_entity.id
_entity.type
_entity.pdbx_description
1 polymer ?
#
loop_
_entity_poly.entity_id
_entity_poly.type
_entity_poly.pdbx_seq_one_letter_code
_entity_poly.pdbx_strand_id
1 'polypeptide(L)'
;MKKEFAAFTDPDNLRGIIGPDEVGYIFHEWIHYLHNVSTIHGLTAFVNFAHLWSAFRNTIGDDGLSAGSTVLNDKQALDIRQKVMIMTAARRCHRNPLPPDVKLQEIQFISAKISEELIEETSFNYSIITCQIMLPQRDGDRILHEIKVGANEILESVAFMLEEKLTRKLGSITKSAPVTPYLLVQGIASLVAPRISDDSVIFCALASLQESDPPSILLDRLKAAQAAMERDEDPLLYLKEMQQKMLLDVQQWVEDRLREVEDTFPNDEPMARAVKSTTNTIRQNFGYRRSSPFLEFELLDRISTNPSSLTEIIETYGACAIIQERAGLPDAINRDLMFDFVLKGGHDDLLSFGWRMLHAAFHFVGLHFTKDSVTATEKLRQGSRTKCPFYTACGYSFRQHKPNECETRPWLSTRTEMNELCWYGRAVFVLAPPNIKVNE
;
A
#
# COMPACT_ATOMS: atom_id res chain seq x y z
N MET A 1 1.95 -3.60 35.78
CA MET A 1 1.05 -3.20 34.67
C MET A 1 1.04 -4.32 33.66
N LYS A 2 -0.11 -4.95 33.38
CA LYS A 2 -0.23 -5.82 32.21
C LYS A 2 -0.09 -4.92 30.98
N LYS A 3 0.79 -5.28 30.04
CA LYS A 3 0.87 -4.58 28.75
C LYS A 3 -0.48 -4.76 28.06
N GLU A 4 -1.20 -3.68 27.79
CA GLU A 4 -2.46 -3.75 27.05
C GLU A 4 -2.21 -4.09 25.57
N PHE A 5 -0.99 -3.82 25.08
CA PHE A 5 -0.54 -4.02 23.70
C PHE A 5 0.90 -4.54 23.67
N ALA A 6 1.09 -5.84 23.41
CA ALA A 6 2.43 -6.42 23.28
C ALA A 6 3.00 -6.29 21.86
N ALA A 7 2.15 -6.25 20.83
CA ALA A 7 2.59 -5.96 19.46
C ALA A 7 3.32 -4.62 19.43
N PHE A 8 4.43 -4.53 18.67
CA PHE A 8 5.24 -3.32 18.52
C PHE A 8 5.86 -2.77 19.81
N THR A 9 5.96 -3.56 20.88
CA THR A 9 6.69 -3.08 22.06
C THR A 9 8.18 -3.03 21.77
N ASP A 10 8.73 -1.82 21.89
CA ASP A 10 10.15 -1.58 21.97
C ASP A 10 10.72 -2.30 23.22
N PRO A 11 11.75 -3.16 23.10
CA PRO A 11 12.37 -3.84 24.24
C PRO A 11 13.10 -2.89 25.20
N ASP A 12 13.58 -1.74 24.72
CA ASP A 12 14.32 -0.73 25.49
C ASP A 12 13.39 0.42 25.94
N ASN A 13 12.30 0.68 25.21
CA ASN A 13 11.23 1.59 25.61
C ASN A 13 9.98 0.82 26.03
N LEU A 14 9.98 0.40 27.29
CA LEU A 14 8.94 -0.43 27.93
C LEU A 14 7.53 0.19 27.94
N ARG A 15 7.36 1.45 27.50
CA ARG A 15 6.07 2.14 27.44
C ARG A 15 5.09 1.45 26.48
N GLY A 16 5.59 0.94 25.34
CA GLY A 16 4.76 0.36 24.30
C GLY A 16 3.72 1.32 23.71
N ILE A 17 2.71 0.75 23.06
CA ILE A 17 1.51 1.47 22.58
C ILE A 17 0.64 1.75 23.80
N ILE A 18 0.28 3.02 24.00
CA ILE A 18 -0.60 3.46 25.09
C ILE A 18 -1.84 4.14 24.53
N GLY A 19 -3.00 3.57 24.90
CA GLY A 19 -4.29 4.20 24.72
C GLY A 19 -4.84 4.13 23.30
N PRO A 20 -6.10 4.55 23.11
CA PRO A 20 -6.83 4.29 21.88
C PRO A 20 -6.24 4.93 20.62
N ASP A 21 -5.64 6.12 20.74
CA ASP A 21 -5.17 6.89 19.58
C ASP A 21 -3.95 6.25 18.91
N GLU A 22 -3.00 5.75 19.72
CA GLU A 22 -1.81 5.08 19.18
C GLU A 22 -2.19 3.74 18.53
N VAL A 23 -3.22 3.07 19.08
CA VAL A 23 -3.80 1.86 18.51
C VAL A 23 -4.49 2.15 17.19
N GLY A 24 -5.26 3.25 17.13
CA GLY A 24 -5.93 3.72 15.91
C GLY A 24 -4.92 3.95 14.78
N TYR A 25 -3.85 4.69 15.08
CA TYR A 25 -2.79 4.97 14.11
C TYR A 25 -2.14 3.69 13.56
N ILE A 26 -1.75 2.76 14.44
CA ILE A 26 -1.12 1.50 14.01
C ILE A 26 -2.10 0.62 13.24
N PHE A 27 -3.37 0.63 13.65
CA PHE A 27 -4.43 -0.07 12.96
C PHE A 27 -4.66 0.51 11.56
N HIS A 28 -4.61 1.83 11.36
CA HIS A 28 -4.70 2.48 10.04
C HIS A 28 -3.62 1.96 9.09
N GLU A 29 -2.36 1.99 9.51
CA GLU A 29 -1.24 1.50 8.70
C GLU A 29 -1.33 -0.01 8.44
N TRP A 30 -1.75 -0.79 9.44
CA TRP A 30 -1.95 -2.22 9.28
C TRP A 30 -3.14 -2.54 8.35
N ILE A 31 -4.20 -1.75 8.37
CA ILE A 31 -5.34 -1.88 7.45
C ILE A 31 -4.91 -1.61 6.02
N HIS A 32 -4.04 -0.64 5.77
CA HIS A 32 -3.42 -0.46 4.44
C HIS A 32 -2.66 -1.70 3.99
N TYR A 33 -1.86 -2.30 4.87
CA TYR A 33 -1.23 -3.58 4.58
C TYR A 33 -2.26 -4.66 4.25
N LEU A 34 -3.25 -4.85 5.13
CA LEU A 34 -4.30 -5.85 4.95
C LEU A 34 -4.98 -5.67 3.59
N HIS A 35 -5.39 -4.45 3.24
CA HIS A 35 -5.99 -4.15 1.95
C HIS A 35 -5.07 -4.52 0.79
N ASN A 36 -3.77 -4.21 0.88
CA ASN A 36 -2.80 -4.58 -0.16
C ASN A 36 -2.66 -6.11 -0.33
N VAL A 37 -2.78 -6.89 0.75
CA VAL A 37 -2.61 -8.35 0.71
C VAL A 37 -3.92 -9.15 0.73
N SER A 38 -5.07 -8.51 0.54
CA SER A 38 -6.35 -9.24 0.60
C SER A 38 -7.39 -8.77 -0.40
N THR A 39 -7.17 -7.62 -1.05
CA THR A 39 -8.12 -7.05 -2.03
C THR A 39 -7.61 -7.28 -3.46
N ILE A 40 -8.51 -7.27 -4.45
CA ILE A 40 -8.14 -7.35 -5.87
C ILE A 40 -7.32 -6.14 -6.30
N HIS A 41 -7.63 -4.94 -5.80
CA HIS A 41 -6.82 -3.75 -6.06
C HIS A 41 -5.38 -3.93 -5.56
N GLY A 42 -5.22 -4.48 -4.35
CA GLY A 42 -3.93 -4.81 -3.75
C GLY A 42 -3.13 -5.83 -4.56
N LEU A 43 -3.77 -6.94 -4.95
CA LEU A 43 -3.17 -7.95 -5.82
C LEU A 43 -2.72 -7.37 -7.16
N THR A 44 -3.57 -6.57 -7.80
CA THR A 44 -3.27 -5.94 -9.10
C THR A 44 -2.03 -5.04 -8.99
N ALA A 45 -1.91 -4.27 -7.91
CA ALA A 45 -0.72 -3.47 -7.66
C ALA A 45 0.53 -4.34 -7.51
N PHE A 46 0.46 -5.42 -6.72
CA PHE A 46 1.59 -6.33 -6.51
C PHE A 46 2.04 -7.04 -7.79
N VAL A 47 1.10 -7.53 -8.60
CA VAL A 47 1.36 -8.14 -9.92
C VAL A 47 2.06 -7.14 -10.84
N ASN A 48 1.56 -5.90 -10.92
CA ASN A 48 2.18 -4.88 -11.76
C ASN A 48 3.61 -4.53 -11.29
N PHE A 49 3.85 -4.49 -9.97
CA PHE A 49 5.20 -4.32 -9.41
C PHE A 49 6.13 -5.48 -9.77
N ALA A 50 5.68 -6.74 -9.67
CA ALA A 50 6.46 -7.90 -10.05
C ALA A 50 6.84 -7.88 -11.55
N HIS A 51 5.89 -7.49 -12.42
CA HIS A 51 6.14 -7.33 -13.84
C HIS A 51 7.11 -6.18 -14.15
N LEU A 52 6.97 -5.04 -13.49
CA LEU A 52 7.90 -3.93 -13.61
C LEU A 52 9.31 -4.31 -13.16
N TRP A 53 9.42 -5.04 -12.05
CA TRP A 53 10.69 -5.58 -11.58
C TRP A 53 11.32 -6.51 -12.63
N SER A 54 10.54 -7.44 -13.19
CA SER A 54 11.01 -8.36 -14.22
C SER A 54 11.48 -7.63 -15.48
N ALA A 55 10.68 -6.69 -15.97
CA ALA A 55 10.99 -5.90 -17.17
C ALA A 55 12.24 -5.02 -16.95
N PHE A 56 12.40 -4.42 -15.77
CA PHE A 56 13.53 -3.57 -15.42
C PHE A 56 14.88 -4.29 -15.50
N ARG A 57 14.92 -5.62 -15.29
CA ARG A 57 16.15 -6.41 -15.39
C ARG A 57 16.80 -6.35 -16.77
N ASN A 58 16.02 -6.07 -17.82
CA ASN A 58 16.54 -5.85 -19.17
C ASN A 58 17.34 -4.53 -19.31
N THR A 59 17.35 -3.69 -18.28
CA THR A 59 18.16 -2.46 -18.26
C THR A 59 19.51 -2.65 -17.57
N ILE A 60 19.73 -3.78 -16.89
CA ILE A 60 20.96 -4.02 -16.15
C ILE A 60 22.10 -4.35 -17.12
N GLY A 61 23.16 -3.52 -17.11
CA GLY A 61 24.36 -3.70 -17.92
C GLY A 61 25.44 -4.51 -17.18
N ASP A 62 26.59 -4.68 -17.85
CA ASP A 62 27.71 -5.52 -17.39
C ASP A 62 28.31 -5.09 -16.04
N ASP A 63 28.09 -3.84 -15.62
CA ASP A 63 28.53 -3.31 -14.33
C ASP A 63 27.57 -3.65 -13.17
N GLY A 64 26.49 -4.38 -13.45
CA GLY A 64 25.46 -4.76 -12.49
C GLY A 64 24.48 -3.63 -12.16
N LEU A 65 24.52 -2.51 -12.87
CA LEU A 65 23.63 -1.35 -12.68
C LEU A 65 22.78 -1.07 -13.92
N SER A 66 21.76 -0.22 -13.77
CA SER A 66 20.86 0.10 -14.89
C SER A 66 21.50 1.09 -15.86
N ALA A 67 21.60 0.69 -17.13
CA ALA A 67 21.94 1.57 -18.25
C ALA A 67 20.76 2.45 -18.69
N GLY A 68 19.59 2.30 -18.07
CA GLY A 68 18.38 3.04 -18.40
C GLY A 68 17.73 2.58 -19.71
N SER A 69 16.97 3.46 -20.34
CA SER A 69 16.16 3.10 -21.52
C SER A 69 16.97 2.90 -22.81
N THR A 70 18.25 3.28 -22.84
CA THR A 70 19.08 3.26 -24.06
C THR A 70 19.40 1.85 -24.54
N VAL A 71 19.28 0.84 -23.67
CA VAL A 71 19.51 -0.57 -23.99
C VAL A 71 18.22 -1.34 -24.30
N LEU A 72 17.06 -0.70 -24.13
CA LEU A 72 15.76 -1.31 -24.41
C LEU A 72 15.40 -1.15 -25.88
N ASN A 73 14.77 -2.17 -26.46
CA ASN A 73 14.08 -1.99 -27.74
C ASN A 73 12.73 -1.26 -27.56
N ASP A 74 12.17 -0.74 -28.64
CA ASP A 74 10.93 0.04 -28.61
C ASP A 74 9.76 -0.68 -27.93
N LYS A 75 9.64 -2.00 -28.13
CA LYS A 75 8.59 -2.82 -27.50
C LYS A 75 8.76 -2.90 -25.99
N GLN A 76 9.99 -3.13 -25.52
CA GLN A 76 10.30 -3.18 -24.08
C GLN A 76 10.14 -1.82 -23.42
N ALA A 77 10.61 -0.75 -24.07
CA ALA A 77 10.45 0.61 -23.58
C ALA A 77 8.97 0.97 -23.46
N LEU A 78 8.17 0.67 -24.48
CA LEU A 78 6.72 0.90 -24.44
C LEU A 78 6.04 0.10 -23.33
N ASP A 79 6.32 -1.20 -23.20
CA ASP A 79 5.72 -2.04 -22.14
C ASP A 79 6.03 -1.50 -20.74
N ILE A 80 7.28 -1.11 -20.47
CA ILE A 80 7.66 -0.50 -19.18
C ILE A 80 6.92 0.82 -18.97
N ARG A 81 6.89 1.72 -19.96
CA ARG A 81 6.16 2.99 -19.85
C ARG A 81 4.70 2.77 -19.50
N GLN A 82 4.03 1.91 -20.25
CA GLN A 82 2.62 1.57 -20.02
C GLN A 82 2.37 1.08 -18.58
N LYS A 83 3.20 0.16 -18.08
CA LYS A 83 3.08 -0.37 -16.71
C LYS A 83 3.36 0.68 -15.63
N VAL A 84 4.37 1.55 -15.83
CA VAL A 84 4.67 2.66 -14.92
C VAL A 84 3.51 3.65 -14.86
N MET A 85 2.91 3.97 -16.01
CA MET A 85 1.77 4.87 -16.07
C MET A 85 0.54 4.28 -15.38
N ILE A 86 0.25 2.98 -15.60
CA ILE A 86 -0.80 2.24 -14.88
C ILE A 86 -0.57 2.29 -13.37
N MET A 87 0.66 2.00 -12.91
CA MET A 87 1.01 2.04 -11.49
C MET A 87 0.84 3.43 -10.88
N THR A 88 1.27 4.46 -11.62
CA THR A 88 1.19 5.85 -11.18
C THR A 88 -0.25 6.32 -11.10
N ALA A 89 -1.10 5.97 -12.08
CA ALA A 89 -2.51 6.30 -12.09
C ALA A 89 -3.26 5.61 -10.93
N ALA A 90 -3.02 4.31 -10.72
CA ALA A 90 -3.67 3.51 -9.69
C ALA A 90 -3.44 4.00 -8.24
N ARG A 91 -2.36 4.73 -7.98
CA ARG A 91 -2.00 5.24 -6.64
C ARG A 91 -1.81 6.76 -6.63
N ARG A 92 -2.36 7.47 -7.63
CA ARG A 92 -2.23 8.92 -7.73
C ARG A 92 -2.99 9.59 -6.58
N CYS A 93 -2.29 10.37 -5.77
CA CYS A 93 -2.92 11.32 -4.87
C CYS A 93 -3.31 12.59 -5.66
N HIS A 94 -4.60 12.91 -5.65
CA HIS A 94 -5.14 14.05 -6.36
C HIS A 94 -5.02 15.32 -5.52
N ARG A 95 -4.43 16.36 -6.12
CA ARG A 95 -4.36 17.69 -5.49
C ARG A 95 -5.71 18.39 -5.65
N ASN A 96 -6.58 18.16 -4.69
CA ASN A 96 -7.89 18.82 -4.63
C ASN A 96 -7.76 20.25 -4.07
N PRO A 97 -8.41 21.26 -4.67
CA PRO A 97 -8.31 22.66 -4.27
C PRO A 97 -9.15 22.98 -3.02
N LEU A 98 -8.97 22.20 -1.94
CA LEU A 98 -9.64 22.42 -0.66
C LEU A 98 -8.72 23.18 0.31
N PRO A 99 -9.24 24.18 1.06
CA PRO A 99 -8.52 24.77 2.17
C PRO A 99 -8.14 23.71 3.22
N PRO A 100 -6.94 23.76 3.83
CA PRO A 100 -6.51 22.72 4.78
C PRO A 100 -7.44 22.52 5.98
N ASP A 101 -8.06 23.60 6.46
CA ASP A 101 -8.89 23.60 7.67
C ASP A 101 -10.41 23.46 7.37
N VAL A 102 -10.79 23.24 6.11
CA VAL A 102 -12.21 23.11 5.75
C VAL A 102 -12.80 21.86 6.40
N LYS A 103 -13.99 22.00 6.98
CA LYS A 103 -14.72 20.86 7.55
C LYS A 103 -15.65 20.25 6.52
N LEU A 104 -15.86 18.93 6.57
CA LEU A 104 -16.75 18.25 5.63
C LEU A 104 -18.16 18.87 5.59
N GLN A 105 -18.69 19.29 6.74
CA GLN A 105 -20.04 19.89 6.85
C GLN A 105 -20.14 21.27 6.18
N GLU A 106 -19.01 21.92 5.90
CA GLU A 106 -18.96 23.20 5.20
C GLU A 106 -18.94 23.02 3.67
N ILE A 107 -18.79 21.77 3.19
CA ILE A 107 -18.72 21.45 1.77
C ILE A 107 -20.06 20.93 1.29
N GLN A 108 -20.64 21.59 0.29
CA GLN A 108 -21.82 21.06 -0.40
C GLN A 108 -21.40 20.30 -1.65
N PHE A 109 -21.61 18.98 -1.68
CA PHE A 109 -21.45 18.17 -2.88
C PHE A 109 -22.66 18.38 -3.80
N ILE A 110 -22.42 18.74 -5.07
CA ILE A 110 -23.45 19.07 -6.06
C ILE A 110 -23.67 17.91 -7.04
N SER A 111 -22.57 17.33 -7.53
CA SER A 111 -22.62 16.20 -8.45
C SER A 111 -21.39 15.32 -8.26
N ALA A 112 -21.54 14.04 -8.60
CA ALA A 112 -20.44 13.07 -8.66
C ALA A 112 -20.66 12.22 -9.92
N LYS A 113 -19.63 12.15 -10.77
CA LYS A 113 -19.65 11.35 -12.00
C LYS A 113 -18.34 10.60 -12.16
N ILE A 114 -18.41 9.39 -12.71
CA ILE A 114 -17.22 8.68 -13.15
C ILE A 114 -16.76 9.34 -14.46
N SER A 115 -15.48 9.65 -14.52
CA SER A 115 -14.76 10.05 -15.72
C SER A 115 -13.61 9.08 -15.94
N GLU A 116 -13.24 8.90 -17.19
CA GLU A 116 -12.07 8.11 -17.57
C GLU A 116 -10.89 9.06 -17.81
N GLU A 117 -9.78 8.86 -17.11
CA GLU A 117 -8.51 9.45 -17.49
C GLU A 117 -7.80 8.48 -18.42
N LEU A 118 -7.65 8.92 -19.68
CA LEU A 118 -6.85 8.21 -20.68
C LEU A 118 -5.40 8.17 -20.21
N ILE A 119 -4.85 6.97 -20.12
CA ILE A 119 -3.42 6.80 -19.97
C ILE A 119 -2.82 6.82 -21.37
N GLU A 120 -2.11 7.93 -21.69
CA GLU A 120 -1.37 8.10 -22.95
C GLU A 120 -0.60 6.83 -23.31
N GLU A 121 -0.63 6.47 -24.60
CA GLU A 121 0.06 5.29 -25.14
C GLU A 121 -0.39 3.92 -24.61
N THR A 122 -1.49 3.83 -23.84
CA THR A 122 -2.10 2.55 -23.46
C THR A 122 -3.50 2.39 -24.05
N SER A 123 -4.01 1.15 -24.08
CA SER A 123 -5.43 0.87 -24.30
C SER A 123 -6.26 0.91 -23.00
N PHE A 124 -5.66 1.37 -21.89
CA PHE A 124 -6.26 1.33 -20.58
C PHE A 124 -6.67 2.74 -20.13
N ASN A 125 -7.88 2.82 -19.61
CA ASN A 125 -8.38 4.01 -18.93
C ASN A 125 -8.47 3.71 -17.44
N TYR A 126 -8.19 4.71 -16.61
CA TYR A 126 -8.47 4.63 -15.17
C TYR A 126 -9.67 5.49 -14.84
N SER A 127 -10.56 4.95 -14.01
CA SER A 127 -11.71 5.68 -13.53
C SER A 127 -11.32 6.67 -12.44
N ILE A 128 -11.93 7.84 -12.48
CA ILE A 128 -11.86 8.87 -11.44
C ILE A 128 -13.26 9.39 -11.22
N ILE A 129 -13.65 9.53 -9.96
CA ILE A 129 -14.90 10.22 -9.62
C ILE A 129 -14.59 11.72 -9.57
N THR A 130 -15.18 12.46 -10.51
CA THR A 130 -15.14 13.92 -10.53
C THR A 130 -16.36 14.45 -9.79
N CYS A 131 -16.13 15.22 -8.74
CA CYS A 131 -17.20 15.87 -7.99
C CYS A 131 -17.17 17.38 -8.20
N GLN A 132 -18.34 17.95 -8.43
CA GLN A 132 -18.55 19.39 -8.31
C GLN A 132 -18.98 19.68 -6.87
N ILE A 133 -18.26 20.57 -6.21
CA ILE A 133 -18.51 20.96 -4.82
C ILE A 133 -18.64 22.47 -4.72
N MET A 134 -19.31 22.93 -3.67
CA MET A 134 -19.49 24.34 -3.40
C MET A 134 -19.00 24.67 -1.99
N LEU A 135 -18.11 25.65 -1.93
CA LEU A 135 -17.47 26.12 -0.69
C LEU A 135 -17.95 27.54 -0.33
N PRO A 136 -18.18 27.82 0.97
CA PRO A 136 -18.47 29.17 1.44
C PRO A 136 -17.20 30.04 1.40
N GLN A 137 -17.32 31.28 0.95
CA GLN A 137 -16.31 32.32 1.09
C GLN A 137 -16.55 33.18 2.33
N ARG A 138 -15.50 33.91 2.75
CA ARG A 138 -15.54 34.86 3.87
C ARG A 138 -16.57 35.97 3.67
N ASP A 139 -16.87 36.33 2.43
CA ASP A 139 -17.79 37.42 2.08
C ASP A 139 -19.24 36.94 1.89
N GLY A 140 -19.51 35.65 2.15
CA GLY A 140 -20.85 35.03 2.02
C GLY A 140 -21.15 34.42 0.64
N ASP A 141 -20.33 34.73 -0.37
CA ASP A 141 -20.41 34.10 -1.69
C ASP A 141 -20.03 32.62 -1.65
N ARG A 142 -20.48 31.86 -2.66
CA ARG A 142 -20.16 30.43 -2.79
C ARG A 142 -19.47 30.17 -4.12
N ILE A 143 -18.32 29.49 -4.07
CA ILE A 143 -17.55 29.15 -5.28
C ILE A 143 -17.71 27.66 -5.60
N LEU A 144 -17.92 27.39 -6.89
CA LEU A 144 -17.91 26.06 -7.46
C LEU A 144 -16.46 25.59 -7.68
N HIS A 145 -16.12 24.44 -7.13
CA HIS A 145 -14.84 23.78 -7.34
C HIS A 145 -15.05 22.37 -7.88
N GLU A 146 -14.06 21.90 -8.62
CA GLU A 146 -13.96 20.50 -9.02
C GLU A 146 -12.94 19.79 -8.13
N ILE A 147 -13.31 18.61 -7.62
CA ILE A 147 -12.40 17.70 -6.92
C ILE A 147 -12.42 16.33 -7.62
N LYS A 148 -11.33 15.58 -7.45
CA LYS A 148 -11.11 14.25 -8.01
C LYS A 148 -10.90 13.25 -6.89
N VAL A 149 -11.54 12.09 -7.02
CA VAL A 149 -11.44 10.96 -6.10
C VAL A 149 -11.04 9.72 -6.90
N GLY A 150 -9.78 9.33 -6.76
CA GLY A 150 -9.21 8.10 -7.31
C GLY A 150 -9.09 7.01 -6.23
N ALA A 151 -8.40 5.93 -6.57
CA ALA A 151 -8.22 4.79 -5.66
C ALA A 151 -7.47 5.16 -4.38
N ASN A 152 -6.50 6.09 -4.44
CA ASN A 152 -5.78 6.57 -3.27
C ASN A 152 -6.72 7.24 -2.25
N GLU A 153 -7.60 8.13 -2.71
CA GLU A 153 -8.56 8.79 -1.83
C GLU A 153 -9.56 7.80 -1.22
N ILE A 154 -9.96 6.77 -1.95
CA ILE A 154 -10.83 5.69 -1.44
C ILE A 154 -10.13 4.87 -0.36
N LEU A 155 -8.88 4.46 -0.61
CA LEU A 155 -8.04 3.70 0.32
C LEU A 155 -7.86 4.45 1.64
N GLU A 156 -7.46 5.72 1.59
CA GLU A 156 -7.27 6.54 2.78
C GLU A 156 -8.58 6.84 3.49
N SER A 157 -9.66 7.10 2.75
CA SER A 157 -10.98 7.32 3.37
C SER A 157 -11.46 6.10 4.14
N VAL A 158 -11.36 4.90 3.57
CA VAL A 158 -11.85 3.69 4.24
C VAL A 158 -10.97 3.28 5.42
N ALA A 159 -9.65 3.42 5.30
CA ALA A 159 -8.74 3.19 6.41
C ALA A 159 -9.04 4.13 7.59
N PHE A 160 -9.24 5.42 7.30
CA PHE A 160 -9.60 6.41 8.33
C PHE A 160 -10.97 6.14 8.96
N MET A 161 -12.00 5.78 8.17
CA MET A 161 -13.30 5.41 8.73
C MET A 161 -13.23 4.20 9.67
N LEU A 162 -12.37 3.22 9.36
CA LEU A 162 -12.14 2.05 10.21
C LEU A 162 -11.33 2.42 11.48
N GLU A 163 -10.31 3.28 11.36
CA GLU A 163 -9.57 3.85 12.50
C GLU A 163 -10.51 4.61 13.45
N GLU A 164 -11.33 5.50 12.91
CA GLU A 164 -12.31 6.28 13.66
C GLU A 164 -13.29 5.37 14.40
N LYS A 165 -13.75 4.30 13.75
CA LYS A 165 -14.63 3.31 14.37
C LYS A 165 -13.94 2.55 15.52
N LEU A 166 -12.67 2.16 15.35
CA LEU A 166 -11.89 1.49 16.39
C LEU A 166 -11.66 2.40 17.60
N THR A 167 -11.18 3.61 17.37
CA THR A 167 -10.83 4.59 18.42
C THR A 167 -12.04 4.95 19.26
N ARG A 168 -13.22 5.13 18.63
CA ARG A 168 -14.50 5.33 19.33
C ARG A 168 -14.89 4.11 20.18
N LYS A 169 -14.76 2.89 19.65
CA LYS A 169 -15.04 1.65 20.40
C LYS A 169 -14.13 1.47 21.61
N LEU A 170 -12.90 1.98 21.54
CA LEU A 170 -11.94 2.01 22.63
C LEU A 170 -12.13 3.19 23.60
N GLY A 171 -13.16 4.02 23.39
CA GLY A 171 -13.53 5.11 24.31
C GLY A 171 -12.79 6.44 24.10
N SER A 172 -12.09 6.62 22.97
CA SER A 172 -11.48 7.92 22.62
C SER A 172 -12.39 8.76 21.73
N ILE A 173 -12.11 10.06 21.72
CA ILE A 173 -12.75 11.02 20.82
C ILE A 173 -11.94 11.04 19.54
N THR A 174 -12.62 10.90 18.40
CA THR A 174 -11.93 10.91 17.10
C THR A 174 -11.22 12.24 16.86
N LYS A 175 -9.96 12.16 16.45
CA LYS A 175 -9.20 13.33 15.99
C LYS A 175 -9.77 13.83 14.67
N SER A 176 -9.76 15.15 14.50
CA SER A 176 -10.11 15.76 13.22
C SER A 176 -9.08 15.36 12.16
N ALA A 177 -9.55 14.89 11.01
CA ALA A 177 -8.72 14.67 9.82
C ALA A 177 -9.05 15.71 8.74
N PRO A 178 -8.08 16.08 7.88
CA PRO A 178 -8.36 16.93 6.73
C PRO A 178 -9.31 16.22 5.76
N VAL A 179 -10.13 16.97 5.04
CA VAL A 179 -11.10 16.38 4.11
C VAL A 179 -10.42 15.57 3.01
N THR A 180 -9.32 16.07 2.44
CA THR A 180 -8.51 15.31 1.49
C THR A 180 -7.30 14.70 2.21
N PRO A 181 -7.04 13.38 2.07
CA PRO A 181 -7.82 12.39 1.32
C PRO A 181 -8.95 11.68 2.12
N TYR A 182 -9.07 11.93 3.44
CA TYR A 182 -9.74 11.02 4.37
C TYR A 182 -11.27 11.06 4.43
N LEU A 183 -11.91 12.18 4.05
CA LEU A 183 -13.36 12.36 4.24
C LEU A 183 -14.13 12.44 2.90
N LEU A 184 -13.45 12.22 1.77
CA LEU A 184 -14.01 12.39 0.44
C LEU A 184 -15.10 11.36 0.11
N VAL A 185 -14.92 10.11 0.54
CA VAL A 185 -15.94 9.06 0.34
C VAL A 185 -17.21 9.35 1.13
N GLN A 186 -17.10 9.83 2.37
CA GLN A 186 -18.25 10.27 3.17
C GLN A 186 -18.98 11.45 2.49
N GLY A 187 -18.23 12.40 1.94
CA GLY A 187 -18.77 13.50 1.16
C GLY A 187 -19.59 13.03 -0.04
N ILE A 188 -19.04 12.11 -0.85
CA ILE A 188 -19.74 11.49 -1.99
C ILE A 188 -21.00 10.74 -1.52
N ALA A 189 -20.89 9.95 -0.45
CA ALA A 189 -22.01 9.19 0.09
C ALA A 189 -23.16 10.10 0.53
N SER A 190 -22.88 11.25 1.16
CA SER A 190 -23.91 12.21 1.56
C SER A 190 -24.71 12.79 0.38
N LEU A 191 -24.13 12.80 -0.82
CA LEU A 191 -24.81 13.17 -2.06
C LEU A 191 -25.57 11.99 -2.68
N VAL A 192 -24.91 10.84 -2.82
CA VAL A 192 -25.38 9.71 -3.67
C VAL A 192 -26.29 8.74 -2.92
N ALA A 193 -26.06 8.58 -1.62
CA ALA A 193 -26.74 7.62 -0.76
C ALA A 193 -27.02 8.23 0.63
N PRO A 194 -27.83 9.30 0.74
CA PRO A 194 -27.97 10.07 1.98
C PRO A 194 -28.67 9.31 3.12
N ARG A 195 -29.28 8.15 2.86
CA ARG A 195 -30.05 7.39 3.87
C ARG A 195 -29.32 6.16 4.41
N ILE A 196 -28.18 5.78 3.85
CA ILE A 196 -27.43 4.62 4.33
C ILE A 196 -26.58 5.00 5.54
N SER A 197 -26.26 4.00 6.37
CA SER A 197 -25.40 4.19 7.54
C SER A 197 -23.93 4.38 7.17
N ASP A 198 -23.13 4.95 8.07
CA ASP A 198 -21.66 5.00 7.92
C ASP A 198 -21.06 3.61 7.67
N ASP A 199 -21.60 2.58 8.31
CA ASP A 199 -21.16 1.19 8.10
C ASP A 199 -21.42 0.72 6.67
N SER A 200 -22.54 1.15 6.08
CA SER A 200 -22.86 0.86 4.67
C SER A 200 -21.91 1.60 3.73
N VAL A 201 -21.48 2.81 4.08
CA VAL A 201 -20.47 3.57 3.33
C VAL A 201 -19.12 2.85 3.36
N ILE A 202 -18.70 2.36 4.53
CA ILE A 202 -17.48 1.54 4.67
C ILE A 202 -17.59 0.27 3.83
N PHE A 203 -18.72 -0.45 3.87
CA PHE A 203 -18.93 -1.64 3.03
C PHE A 203 -18.84 -1.30 1.54
N CYS A 204 -19.41 -0.18 1.09
CA CYS A 204 -19.31 0.24 -0.31
C CYS A 204 -17.86 0.54 -0.73
N ALA A 205 -17.08 1.18 0.15
CA ALA A 205 -15.67 1.46 -0.11
C ALA A 205 -14.81 0.19 -0.09
N LEU A 206 -15.02 -0.71 0.86
CA LEU A 206 -14.32 -2.01 0.89
C LEU A 206 -14.69 -2.88 -0.31
N ALA A 207 -15.95 -2.88 -0.73
CA ALA A 207 -16.41 -3.59 -1.93
C ALA A 207 -15.76 -3.02 -3.20
N SER A 208 -15.51 -1.71 -3.27
CA SER A 208 -14.82 -1.13 -4.42
C SER A 208 -13.34 -1.49 -4.47
N LEU A 209 -12.67 -1.70 -3.33
CA LEU A 209 -11.31 -2.23 -3.30
C LEU A 209 -11.20 -3.67 -3.82
N GLN A 210 -12.31 -4.40 -3.90
CA GLN A 210 -12.37 -5.72 -4.55
C GLN A 210 -12.44 -5.63 -6.07
N GLU A 211 -12.28 -4.45 -6.66
CA GLU A 211 -12.04 -4.27 -8.10
C GLU A 211 -10.59 -3.82 -8.34
N SER A 212 -10.10 -4.04 -9.56
CA SER A 212 -8.77 -3.53 -9.95
C SER A 212 -8.73 -2.00 -10.05
N ASP A 213 -9.87 -1.39 -10.39
CA ASP A 213 -10.10 0.06 -10.52
C ASP A 213 -11.23 0.53 -9.57
N PRO A 214 -10.96 0.76 -8.28
CA PRO A 214 -12.00 1.04 -7.27
C PRO A 214 -12.97 2.20 -7.59
N PRO A 215 -12.52 3.35 -8.15
CA PRO A 215 -13.44 4.43 -8.53
C PRO A 215 -14.53 4.02 -9.53
N SER A 216 -14.27 3.01 -10.36
CA SER A 216 -15.22 2.55 -11.40
C SER A 216 -16.54 2.02 -10.83
N ILE A 217 -16.54 1.53 -9.59
CA ILE A 217 -17.69 0.83 -9.01
C ILE A 217 -18.26 1.50 -7.76
N LEU A 218 -17.51 2.39 -7.09
CA LEU A 218 -17.92 2.97 -5.80
C LEU A 218 -19.30 3.64 -5.86
N LEU A 219 -19.58 4.45 -6.90
CA LEU A 219 -20.88 5.10 -7.05
C LEU A 219 -22.02 4.09 -7.20
N ASP A 220 -21.77 2.99 -7.90
CA ASP A 220 -22.78 1.95 -8.10
C ASP A 220 -23.01 1.15 -6.81
N ARG A 221 -21.97 0.91 -6.00
CA ARG A 221 -22.12 0.31 -4.67
C ARG A 221 -22.95 1.20 -3.74
N LEU A 222 -22.67 2.50 -3.71
CA LEU A 222 -23.46 3.47 -2.92
C LEU A 222 -24.93 3.50 -3.36
N LYS A 223 -25.19 3.57 -4.67
CA LYS A 223 -26.56 3.53 -5.21
C LYS A 223 -27.27 2.22 -4.91
N ALA A 224 -26.57 1.09 -5.00
CA ALA A 224 -27.16 -0.22 -4.71
C ALA A 224 -27.54 -0.35 -3.22
N ALA A 225 -26.70 0.16 -2.31
CA ALA A 225 -26.99 0.21 -0.89
C ALA A 225 -28.18 1.12 -0.58
N GLN A 226 -28.23 2.31 -1.18
CA GLN A 226 -29.36 3.24 -1.08
C GLN A 226 -30.67 2.59 -1.58
N ALA A 227 -30.61 1.90 -2.72
CA ALA A 227 -31.77 1.24 -3.30
C ALA A 227 -32.26 0.05 -2.45
N ALA A 228 -31.35 -0.70 -1.81
CA ALA A 228 -31.73 -1.75 -0.85
C ALA A 228 -32.47 -1.14 0.36
N MET A 229 -31.92 -0.06 0.92
CA MET A 229 -32.55 0.68 2.02
C MET A 229 -33.95 1.20 1.65
N GLU A 230 -34.13 1.70 0.43
CA GLU A 230 -35.43 2.19 -0.07
C GLU A 230 -36.46 1.08 -0.31
N ARG A 231 -36.01 -0.18 -0.42
CA ARG A 231 -36.87 -1.38 -0.49
C ARG A 231 -37.10 -2.01 0.89
N ASP A 232 -36.72 -1.34 1.98
CA ASP A 232 -36.73 -1.88 3.34
C ASP A 232 -35.90 -3.17 3.51
N GLU A 233 -34.87 -3.36 2.67
CA GLU A 233 -33.87 -4.42 2.79
C GLU A 233 -32.68 -3.94 3.63
N ASP A 234 -31.98 -4.83 4.32
CA ASP A 234 -30.72 -4.50 5.01
C ASP A 234 -29.59 -4.27 3.99
N PRO A 235 -29.06 -3.04 3.84
CA PRO A 235 -28.01 -2.75 2.88
C PRO A 235 -26.72 -3.51 3.15
N LEU A 236 -26.39 -3.81 4.41
CA LEU A 236 -25.17 -4.52 4.78
C LEU A 236 -25.24 -5.97 4.32
N LEU A 237 -26.38 -6.63 4.56
CA LEU A 237 -26.61 -8.00 4.10
C LEU A 237 -26.60 -8.07 2.57
N TYR A 238 -27.30 -7.14 1.90
CA TYR A 238 -27.32 -7.06 0.45
C TYR A 238 -25.91 -6.91 -0.15
N LEU A 239 -25.10 -5.98 0.37
CA LEU A 239 -23.73 -5.77 -0.09
C LEU A 239 -22.85 -7.01 0.18
N LYS A 240 -23.04 -7.70 1.30
CA LYS A 240 -22.30 -8.91 1.66
C LYS A 240 -22.56 -10.04 0.69
N GLU A 241 -23.82 -10.34 0.39
CA GLU A 241 -24.19 -11.42 -0.54
C GLU A 241 -23.69 -11.14 -1.96
N MET A 242 -23.87 -9.90 -2.43
CA MET A 242 -23.35 -9.45 -3.72
C MET A 242 -21.82 -9.60 -3.80
N GLN A 243 -21.10 -9.20 -2.76
CA GLN A 243 -19.64 -9.26 -2.74
C GLN A 243 -19.11 -10.69 -2.61
N GLN A 244 -19.74 -11.54 -1.81
CA GLN A 244 -19.38 -12.97 -1.70
C GLN A 244 -19.48 -13.66 -3.05
N LYS A 245 -20.56 -13.42 -3.80
CA LYS A 245 -20.74 -13.98 -5.15
C LYS A 245 -19.62 -13.54 -6.08
N MET A 246 -19.31 -12.24 -6.13
CA MET A 246 -18.24 -11.73 -6.97
C MET A 246 -16.87 -12.34 -6.62
N LEU A 247 -16.55 -12.49 -5.33
CA LEU A 247 -15.29 -13.09 -4.90
C LEU A 247 -15.17 -14.58 -5.25
N LEU A 248 -16.28 -15.29 -5.38
CA LEU A 248 -16.30 -16.66 -5.89
C LEU A 248 -16.02 -16.70 -7.38
N ASP A 249 -16.64 -15.81 -8.15
CA ASP A 249 -16.51 -15.75 -9.61
C ASP A 249 -15.07 -15.42 -10.06
N VAL A 250 -14.34 -14.60 -9.29
CA VAL A 250 -12.97 -14.16 -9.59
C VAL A 250 -11.86 -15.04 -9.00
N GLN A 251 -12.20 -16.13 -8.29
CA GLN A 251 -11.21 -16.96 -7.60
C GLN A 251 -10.11 -17.48 -8.53
N GLN A 252 -10.48 -18.02 -9.70
CA GLN A 252 -9.50 -18.59 -10.62
C GLN A 252 -8.56 -17.50 -11.17
N TRP A 253 -9.12 -16.32 -11.46
CA TRP A 253 -8.32 -15.18 -11.92
C TRP A 253 -7.27 -14.78 -10.87
N VAL A 254 -7.64 -14.74 -9.58
CA VAL A 254 -6.70 -14.46 -8.48
C VAL A 254 -5.57 -15.48 -8.44
N GLU A 255 -5.89 -16.78 -8.52
CA GLU A 255 -4.87 -17.83 -8.51
C GLU A 255 -3.93 -17.75 -9.70
N ASP A 256 -4.46 -17.47 -10.90
CA ASP A 256 -3.65 -17.33 -12.11
C ASP A 256 -2.69 -16.13 -12.00
N ARG A 257 -3.14 -15.01 -11.44
CA ARG A 257 -2.28 -13.83 -11.20
C ARG A 257 -1.19 -14.12 -10.16
N LEU A 258 -1.50 -14.86 -9.09
CA LEU A 258 -0.50 -15.23 -8.08
C LEU A 258 0.57 -16.17 -8.64
N ARG A 259 0.18 -17.14 -9.47
CA ARG A 259 1.12 -18.04 -10.16
C ARG A 259 2.04 -17.28 -11.11
N GLU A 260 1.51 -16.31 -11.87
CA GLU A 260 2.30 -15.46 -12.75
C GLU A 260 3.41 -14.70 -11.99
N VAL A 261 3.10 -14.22 -10.78
CA VAL A 261 4.10 -13.61 -9.90
C VAL A 261 5.12 -14.64 -9.43
N GLU A 262 4.69 -15.81 -8.97
CA GLU A 262 5.60 -16.88 -8.52
C GLU A 262 6.55 -17.33 -9.64
N ASP A 263 6.05 -17.46 -10.87
CA ASP A 263 6.81 -17.84 -12.07
C ASP A 263 7.87 -16.80 -12.47
N THR A 264 7.67 -15.53 -12.08
CA THR A 264 8.66 -14.46 -12.25
C THR A 264 9.90 -14.67 -11.35
N PHE A 265 9.76 -15.46 -10.27
CA PHE A 265 10.80 -15.77 -9.29
C PHE A 265 11.05 -17.30 -9.18
N PRO A 266 11.56 -17.95 -10.24
CA PRO A 266 11.63 -19.40 -10.32
C PRO A 266 12.73 -20.02 -9.42
N ASN A 267 13.78 -19.27 -9.11
CA ASN A 267 14.91 -19.75 -8.32
C ASN A 267 14.56 -19.81 -6.84
N ASP A 268 15.09 -20.78 -6.10
CA ASP A 268 14.93 -20.86 -4.64
C ASP A 268 16.01 -20.02 -3.92
N GLU A 269 15.92 -18.70 -4.07
CA GLU A 269 16.78 -17.73 -3.39
C GLU A 269 15.97 -16.89 -2.36
N PRO A 270 16.62 -16.21 -1.40
CA PRO A 270 15.92 -15.55 -0.29
C PRO A 270 14.79 -14.60 -0.71
N MET A 271 14.98 -13.78 -1.75
CA MET A 271 13.95 -12.86 -2.24
C MET A 271 12.77 -13.62 -2.87
N ALA A 272 13.00 -14.65 -3.67
CA ALA A 272 11.97 -15.52 -4.22
C ALA A 272 11.16 -16.24 -3.14
N ARG A 273 11.80 -16.66 -2.03
CA ARG A 273 11.10 -17.20 -0.86
C ARG A 273 10.20 -16.16 -0.21
N ALA A 274 10.66 -14.91 -0.11
CA ALA A 274 9.84 -13.81 0.37
C ALA A 274 8.63 -13.53 -0.54
N VAL A 275 8.81 -13.53 -1.87
CA VAL A 275 7.70 -13.39 -2.83
C VAL A 275 6.68 -14.51 -2.68
N LYS A 276 7.12 -15.78 -2.60
CA LYS A 276 6.24 -16.94 -2.39
C LYS A 276 5.53 -16.89 -1.03
N SER A 277 6.19 -16.38 0.00
CA SER A 277 5.55 -16.12 1.29
C SER A 277 4.47 -15.06 1.16
N THR A 278 4.73 -13.94 0.48
CA THR A 278 3.72 -12.90 0.22
C THR A 278 2.54 -13.41 -0.62
N THR A 279 2.78 -14.19 -1.69
CA THR A 279 1.69 -14.75 -2.52
C THR A 279 0.84 -15.73 -1.72
N ASN A 280 1.45 -16.53 -0.84
CA ASN A 280 0.73 -17.40 0.09
C ASN A 280 -0.13 -16.60 1.09
N THR A 281 0.39 -15.51 1.64
CA THR A 281 -0.40 -14.61 2.51
C THR A 281 -1.59 -14.04 1.74
N ILE A 282 -1.39 -13.58 0.51
CA ILE A 282 -2.48 -13.06 -0.34
C ILE A 282 -3.54 -14.13 -0.59
N ARG A 283 -3.11 -15.35 -0.92
CA ARG A 283 -3.99 -16.49 -1.16
C ARG A 283 -4.84 -16.83 0.07
N GLN A 284 -4.22 -16.90 1.25
CA GLN A 284 -4.92 -17.16 2.51
C GLN A 284 -5.92 -16.06 2.84
N ASN A 285 -5.50 -14.80 2.73
CA ASN A 285 -6.34 -13.65 3.04
C ASN A 285 -7.52 -13.49 2.08
N PHE A 286 -7.31 -13.77 0.80
CA PHE A 286 -8.40 -13.85 -0.19
C PHE A 286 -9.39 -14.98 0.17
N GLY A 287 -8.88 -16.13 0.65
CA GLY A 287 -9.69 -17.20 1.23
C GLY A 287 -10.59 -16.71 2.36
N TYR A 288 -10.06 -15.94 3.32
CA TYR A 288 -10.86 -15.34 4.39
C TYR A 288 -11.91 -14.37 3.85
N ARG A 289 -11.55 -13.50 2.91
CA ARG A 289 -12.49 -12.55 2.29
C ARG A 289 -13.66 -13.21 1.58
N ARG A 290 -13.44 -14.36 0.94
CA ARG A 290 -14.54 -15.10 0.31
C ARG A 290 -15.60 -15.54 1.31
N SER A 291 -15.21 -15.92 2.52
CA SER A 291 -16.16 -16.22 3.60
C SER A 291 -16.70 -14.96 4.29
N SER A 292 -15.86 -13.95 4.50
CA SER A 292 -16.21 -12.70 5.16
C SER A 292 -15.63 -11.52 4.38
N PRO A 293 -16.35 -10.95 3.38
CA PRO A 293 -15.80 -9.93 2.50
C PRO A 293 -15.38 -8.64 3.21
N PHE A 294 -16.01 -8.37 4.34
CA PHE A 294 -15.85 -7.18 5.18
C PHE A 294 -15.30 -7.58 6.57
N LEU A 295 -14.36 -8.53 6.59
CA LEU A 295 -13.75 -9.09 7.81
C LEU A 295 -13.18 -8.03 8.75
N GLU A 296 -12.87 -6.82 8.25
CA GLU A 296 -12.44 -5.68 9.06
C GLU A 296 -13.38 -5.41 10.24
N PHE A 297 -14.69 -5.59 10.08
CA PHE A 297 -15.65 -5.41 11.17
C PHE A 297 -15.49 -6.45 12.28
N GLU A 298 -15.27 -7.72 11.92
CA GLU A 298 -15.00 -8.79 12.88
C GLU A 298 -13.68 -8.52 13.64
N LEU A 299 -12.67 -8.00 12.93
CA LEU A 299 -11.40 -7.62 13.54
C LEU A 299 -11.54 -6.43 14.48
N LEU A 300 -12.30 -5.40 14.10
CA LEU A 300 -12.59 -4.25 14.95
C LEU A 300 -13.25 -4.67 16.27
N ASP A 301 -14.24 -5.55 16.21
CA ASP A 301 -14.92 -6.07 17.40
C ASP A 301 -13.97 -6.88 18.27
N ARG A 302 -13.10 -7.69 17.66
CA ARG A 302 -12.09 -8.49 18.38
C ARG A 302 -11.05 -7.61 19.07
N ILE A 303 -10.51 -6.60 18.38
CA ILE A 303 -9.50 -5.68 18.93
C ILE A 303 -10.10 -4.80 20.02
N SER A 304 -11.30 -4.26 19.80
CA SER A 304 -11.97 -3.42 20.80
C SER A 304 -12.32 -4.18 22.09
N THR A 305 -12.66 -5.46 21.98
CA THR A 305 -12.96 -6.32 23.13
C THR A 305 -11.69 -6.79 23.84
N ASN A 306 -10.67 -7.18 23.09
CA ASN A 306 -9.39 -7.65 23.61
C ASN A 306 -8.25 -7.07 22.77
N PRO A 307 -7.67 -5.93 23.16
CA PRO A 307 -6.66 -5.28 22.34
C PRO A 307 -5.36 -6.09 22.17
N SER A 308 -5.07 -7.01 23.10
CA SER A 308 -3.96 -7.96 22.97
C SER A 308 -4.13 -8.97 21.81
N SER A 309 -5.35 -9.11 21.27
CA SER A 309 -5.62 -9.94 20.09
C SER A 309 -4.97 -9.43 18.82
N LEU A 310 -4.52 -8.16 18.78
CA LEU A 310 -3.86 -7.58 17.62
C LEU A 310 -2.63 -8.39 17.20
N THR A 311 -1.85 -8.93 18.15
CA THR A 311 -0.71 -9.80 17.84
C THR A 311 -1.17 -11.04 17.06
N GLU A 312 -2.22 -11.72 17.52
CA GLU A 312 -2.73 -12.93 16.88
C GLU A 312 -3.38 -12.64 15.51
N ILE A 313 -4.03 -11.48 15.38
CA ILE A 313 -4.58 -10.99 14.12
C ILE A 313 -3.45 -10.77 13.11
N ILE A 314 -2.42 -10.03 13.49
CA ILE A 314 -1.23 -9.81 12.67
C ILE A 314 -0.54 -11.13 12.30
N GLU A 315 -0.46 -12.08 13.24
CA GLU A 315 0.06 -13.42 12.97
C GLU A 315 -0.80 -14.23 11.99
N THR A 316 -2.09 -13.92 11.88
CA THR A 316 -3.02 -14.66 11.00
C THR A 316 -3.05 -14.10 9.59
N TYR A 317 -3.08 -12.76 9.47
CA TYR A 317 -3.25 -12.07 8.19
C TYR A 317 -1.94 -11.50 7.63
N GLY A 318 -0.85 -11.58 8.40
CA GLY A 318 0.45 -10.98 8.09
C GLY A 318 0.55 -9.51 8.47
N ALA A 319 1.75 -8.95 8.28
CA ALA A 319 2.01 -7.52 8.35
C ALA A 319 3.29 -7.14 7.58
N CYS A 320 3.49 -5.83 7.34
CA CYS A 320 4.69 -5.27 6.71
C CYS A 320 5.87 -5.18 7.68
N ALA A 321 7.11 -5.01 7.21
CA ALA A 321 8.18 -4.62 8.13
C ALA A 321 7.94 -3.18 8.62
N ILE A 322 8.01 -2.95 9.93
CA ILE A 322 7.86 -1.61 10.51
C ILE A 322 9.19 -1.14 11.08
N ILE A 323 9.57 0.10 10.78
CA ILE A 323 10.69 0.79 11.42
C ILE A 323 10.13 1.75 12.46
N GLN A 324 10.40 1.48 13.73
CA GLN A 324 10.08 2.39 14.83
C GLN A 324 11.23 3.36 15.03
N GLU A 325 10.98 4.64 14.74
CA GLU A 325 11.95 5.70 14.96
C GLU A 325 12.21 5.93 16.45
N ARG A 326 13.50 6.00 16.83
CA ARG A 326 13.93 6.31 18.19
C ARG A 326 14.69 7.63 18.25
N ALA A 327 14.65 8.25 19.43
CA ALA A 327 15.48 9.41 19.71
C ALA A 327 16.97 9.04 19.62
N GLY A 328 17.77 9.93 19.05
CA GLY A 328 19.20 9.72 18.87
C GLY A 328 19.76 10.57 17.74
N LEU A 329 21.08 10.47 17.52
CA LEU A 329 21.73 11.13 16.40
C LEU A 329 21.18 10.55 15.07
N PRO A 330 20.86 11.38 14.06
CA PRO A 330 20.33 10.90 12.77
C PRO A 330 21.21 9.86 12.08
N ASP A 331 22.51 9.89 12.35
CA ASP A 331 23.51 8.97 11.77
C ASP A 331 23.92 7.83 12.71
N ALA A 332 23.25 7.65 13.85
CA ALA A 332 23.53 6.52 14.74
C ALA A 332 23.18 5.18 14.07
N ILE A 333 24.11 4.21 14.17
CA ILE A 333 23.91 2.84 13.69
C ILE A 333 22.89 2.15 14.61
N ASN A 334 21.96 1.38 14.03
CA ASN A 334 20.88 0.71 14.77
C ASN A 334 20.11 1.66 15.71
N ARG A 335 19.97 2.94 15.31
CA ARG A 335 19.17 3.91 16.05
C ARG A 335 17.74 3.42 16.15
N ASP A 336 17.16 3.03 15.01
CA ASP A 336 15.77 2.62 14.91
C ASP A 336 15.64 1.11 15.01
N LEU A 337 14.47 0.65 15.46
CA LEU A 337 14.14 -0.78 15.47
C LEU A 337 13.37 -1.14 14.23
N MET A 338 13.77 -2.23 13.58
CA MET A 338 12.96 -2.85 12.55
C MET A 338 12.32 -4.13 13.10
N PHE A 339 10.99 -4.20 13.02
CA PHE A 339 10.21 -5.35 13.44
C PHE A 339 9.87 -6.21 12.22
N ASP A 340 10.23 -7.50 12.30
CA ASP A 340 9.62 -8.53 11.47
C ASP A 340 8.53 -9.21 12.27
N PHE A 341 7.35 -9.31 11.68
CA PHE A 341 6.28 -10.08 12.29
C PHE A 341 6.53 -11.56 12.05
N VAL A 342 7.11 -12.19 13.07
CA VAL A 342 7.32 -13.63 13.06
C VAL A 342 5.98 -14.30 13.33
N LEU A 343 5.39 -14.82 12.25
CA LEU A 343 4.33 -15.82 12.26
C LEU A 343 4.80 -17.02 13.11
N LYS A 344 3.89 -17.61 13.90
CA LYS A 344 4.16 -18.80 14.74
C LYS A 344 5.16 -19.78 14.11
N GLY A 345 6.31 -20.01 14.77
CA GLY A 345 7.31 -20.97 14.29
C GLY A 345 8.77 -20.67 14.64
N GLY A 346 9.08 -19.50 15.20
CA GLY A 346 10.46 -19.05 15.44
C GLY A 346 10.93 -18.14 14.31
N HIS A 347 11.93 -17.30 14.61
CA HIS A 347 12.46 -16.35 13.65
C HIS A 347 13.12 -17.09 12.47
N ASP A 348 12.57 -16.92 11.26
CA ASP A 348 13.21 -17.38 10.03
C ASP A 348 14.10 -16.26 9.50
N ASP A 349 15.38 -16.30 9.87
CA ASP A 349 16.39 -15.31 9.45
C ASP A 349 16.50 -15.23 7.92
N LEU A 350 16.32 -16.34 7.21
CA LEU A 350 16.45 -16.37 5.74
C LEU A 350 15.24 -15.71 5.07
N LEU A 351 14.04 -15.96 5.57
CA LEU A 351 12.83 -15.28 5.09
C LEU A 351 12.87 -13.79 5.42
N SER A 352 13.25 -13.44 6.65
CA SER A 352 13.48 -12.07 7.11
C SER A 352 14.46 -11.32 6.19
N PHE A 353 15.59 -11.96 5.86
CA PHE A 353 16.57 -11.45 4.91
C PHE A 353 15.96 -11.25 3.50
N GLY A 354 15.21 -12.23 3.03
CA GLY A 354 14.49 -12.19 1.75
C GLY A 354 13.50 -11.03 1.64
N TRP A 355 12.75 -10.73 2.70
CA TRP A 355 11.82 -9.59 2.74
C TRP A 355 12.58 -8.27 2.59
N ARG A 356 13.68 -8.08 3.30
CA ARG A 356 14.52 -6.88 3.15
C ARG A 356 15.11 -6.76 1.75
N MET A 357 15.51 -7.87 1.14
CA MET A 357 15.93 -7.88 -0.25
C MET A 357 14.81 -7.44 -1.19
N LEU A 358 13.59 -7.99 -1.03
CA LEU A 358 12.41 -7.62 -1.82
C LEU A 358 12.14 -6.11 -1.74
N HIS A 359 12.10 -5.56 -0.53
CA HIS A 359 11.90 -4.13 -0.30
C HIS A 359 13.01 -3.27 -0.92
N ALA A 360 14.28 -3.63 -0.77
CA ALA A 360 15.39 -2.90 -1.39
C ALA A 360 15.39 -3.00 -2.92
N ALA A 361 15.02 -4.16 -3.48
CA ALA A 361 14.93 -4.35 -4.92
C ALA A 361 13.84 -3.45 -5.51
N PHE A 362 12.64 -3.44 -4.92
CA PHE A 362 11.54 -2.58 -5.35
C PHE A 362 11.84 -1.11 -5.14
N HIS A 363 12.51 -0.75 -4.05
CA HIS A 363 13.02 0.61 -3.87
C HIS A 363 13.96 0.99 -5.01
N PHE A 364 15.01 0.21 -5.28
CA PHE A 364 15.98 0.47 -6.33
C PHE A 364 15.31 0.60 -7.70
N VAL A 365 14.46 -0.35 -8.10
CA VAL A 365 13.69 -0.32 -9.34
C VAL A 365 12.86 0.97 -9.44
N GLY A 366 12.13 1.31 -8.37
CA GLY A 366 11.28 2.50 -8.30
C GLY A 366 12.04 3.83 -8.43
N LEU A 367 13.33 3.89 -8.09
CA LEU A 367 14.16 5.09 -8.29
C LEU A 367 14.37 5.44 -9.76
N HIS A 368 14.32 4.45 -10.65
CA HIS A 368 14.70 4.62 -12.05
C HIS A 368 13.52 5.03 -12.93
N PHE A 369 12.28 4.80 -12.49
CA PHE A 369 11.11 5.12 -13.28
C PHE A 369 10.78 6.62 -13.27
N THR A 370 10.69 7.21 -14.46
CA THR A 370 10.07 8.51 -14.71
C THR A 370 8.77 8.32 -15.48
N LYS A 371 8.03 9.41 -15.77
CA LYS A 371 6.79 9.33 -16.56
C LYS A 371 7.03 8.64 -17.91
N ASP A 372 8.17 8.94 -18.55
CA ASP A 372 8.38 8.62 -19.97
C ASP A 372 9.58 7.69 -20.22
N SER A 373 10.30 7.25 -19.18
CA SER A 373 11.52 6.45 -19.37
C SER A 373 12.02 5.78 -18.09
N VAL A 374 12.95 4.85 -18.26
CA VAL A 374 13.89 4.38 -17.24
C VAL A 374 15.16 5.22 -17.28
N THR A 375 15.48 5.88 -16.16
CA THR A 375 16.70 6.67 -15.95
C THR A 375 17.86 5.74 -15.59
N ALA A 376 19.04 5.92 -16.20
CA ALA A 376 20.23 5.14 -15.84
C ALA A 376 20.70 5.42 -14.40
N THR A 377 21.32 4.44 -13.75
CA THR A 377 21.76 4.57 -12.35
C THR A 377 22.72 5.76 -12.13
N GLU A 378 23.62 6.02 -13.09
CA GLU A 378 24.57 7.15 -13.05
C GLU A 378 23.88 8.53 -13.05
N LYS A 379 22.63 8.60 -13.53
CA LYS A 379 21.84 9.84 -13.68
C LYS A 379 20.84 10.04 -12.55
N LEU A 380 20.77 9.13 -11.58
CA LEU A 380 19.88 9.27 -10.44
C LEU A 380 20.24 10.51 -9.60
N ARG A 381 19.25 11.36 -9.35
CA ARG A 381 19.40 12.53 -8.49
C ARG A 381 19.48 12.09 -7.04
N GLN A 382 20.55 12.45 -6.36
CA GLN A 382 20.72 12.20 -4.92
C GLN A 382 19.74 13.06 -4.12
N GLY A 383 19.09 12.45 -3.13
CA GLY A 383 18.16 13.14 -2.23
C GLY A 383 17.49 12.18 -1.26
N SER A 384 16.48 12.66 -0.54
CA SER A 384 15.74 11.83 0.44
C SER A 384 15.15 10.56 -0.19
N ARG A 385 14.72 10.64 -1.47
CA ARG A 385 14.15 9.51 -2.20
C ARG A 385 15.16 8.41 -2.50
N THR A 386 16.46 8.71 -2.63
CA THR A 386 17.51 7.70 -2.90
C THR A 386 18.08 7.08 -1.64
N LYS A 387 17.63 7.51 -0.46
CA LYS A 387 18.13 7.03 0.83
C LYS A 387 17.84 5.55 1.03
N CYS A 388 18.81 4.82 1.57
CA CYS A 388 18.59 3.43 1.95
C CYS A 388 17.39 3.33 2.91
N PRO A 389 16.35 2.52 2.61
CA PRO A 389 15.19 2.40 3.48
C PRO A 389 15.53 1.83 4.86
N PHE A 390 16.69 1.18 5.00
CA PHE A 390 17.16 0.57 6.25
C PHE A 390 18.24 1.39 6.96
N TYR A 391 18.52 2.62 6.51
CA TYR A 391 19.70 3.40 6.93
C TYR A 391 19.89 3.47 8.45
N THR A 392 18.80 3.65 9.18
CA THR A 392 18.79 3.87 10.63
C THR A 392 18.66 2.58 11.45
N ALA A 393 18.25 1.48 10.82
CA ALA A 393 18.00 0.18 11.47
C ALA A 393 19.03 -0.90 11.09
N CYS A 394 19.96 -0.59 10.19
CA CYS A 394 20.93 -1.54 9.63
C CYS A 394 22.30 -1.43 10.31
N GLY A 395 22.86 -2.57 10.70
CA GLY A 395 24.19 -2.69 11.30
C GLY A 395 25.28 -3.21 10.37
N TYR A 396 25.05 -3.38 9.07
CA TYR A 396 26.02 -3.99 8.15
C TYR A 396 27.27 -3.12 7.94
N SER A 397 28.40 -3.77 7.65
CA SER A 397 29.72 -3.13 7.45
C SER A 397 29.69 -1.91 6.51
N PHE A 398 28.99 -2.01 5.37
CA PHE A 398 28.88 -0.89 4.42
C PHE A 398 28.26 0.38 5.05
N ARG A 399 27.24 0.22 5.90
CA ARG A 399 26.62 1.33 6.64
C ARG A 399 27.56 1.94 7.69
N GLN A 400 28.39 1.11 8.31
CA GLN A 400 29.34 1.55 9.34
C GLN A 400 30.53 2.30 8.74
N HIS A 401 31.11 1.78 7.67
CA HIS A 401 32.36 2.30 7.08
C HIS A 401 32.13 3.32 5.96
N LYS A 402 30.96 3.29 5.30
CA LYS A 402 30.60 4.20 4.19
C LYS A 402 29.21 4.81 4.38
N PRO A 403 28.94 5.51 5.50
CA PRO A 403 27.62 6.05 5.83
C PRO A 403 27.07 6.98 4.74
N ASN A 404 27.88 7.91 4.23
CA ASN A 404 27.48 8.83 3.16
C ASN A 404 27.11 8.10 1.85
N GLU A 405 27.81 7.02 1.48
CA GLU A 405 27.44 6.22 0.30
C GLU A 405 26.16 5.44 0.56
N CYS A 406 25.98 4.85 1.74
CA CYS A 406 24.74 4.17 2.12
C CYS A 406 23.53 5.12 2.11
N GLU A 407 23.71 6.37 2.53
CA GLU A 407 22.65 7.37 2.54
C GLU A 407 22.31 7.88 1.14
N THR A 408 23.30 8.12 0.28
CA THR A 408 23.05 8.84 -0.99
C THR A 408 22.99 7.93 -2.20
N ARG A 409 23.71 6.81 -2.17
CA ARG A 409 23.94 5.87 -3.29
C ARG A 409 24.03 4.43 -2.79
N PRO A 410 22.99 3.90 -2.13
CA PRO A 410 23.04 2.58 -1.47
C PRO A 410 23.37 1.41 -2.41
N TRP A 411 23.12 1.56 -3.72
CA TRP A 411 23.49 0.56 -4.73
C TRP A 411 25.00 0.36 -4.88
N LEU A 412 25.84 1.28 -4.42
CA LEU A 412 27.30 1.11 -4.39
C LEU A 412 27.74 0.01 -3.42
N SER A 413 26.85 -0.44 -2.52
CA SER A 413 27.08 -1.62 -1.68
C SER A 413 27.29 -2.90 -2.49
N THR A 414 26.88 -2.96 -3.76
CA THR A 414 27.18 -4.08 -4.67
C THR A 414 28.67 -4.29 -4.93
N ARG A 415 29.51 -3.28 -4.66
CA ARG A 415 30.97 -3.33 -4.87
C ARG A 415 31.74 -3.94 -3.71
N THR A 416 31.07 -4.39 -2.65
CA THR A 416 31.71 -5.14 -1.57
C THR A 416 31.85 -6.61 -1.97
N GLU A 417 32.70 -7.34 -1.27
CA GLU A 417 32.83 -8.79 -1.44
C GLU A 417 31.46 -9.47 -1.28
N MET A 418 31.24 -10.55 -2.05
CA MET A 418 29.93 -11.18 -2.14
C MET A 418 29.41 -11.62 -0.77
N ASN A 419 30.27 -12.18 0.09
CA ASN A 419 29.94 -12.59 1.46
C ASN A 419 29.67 -11.42 2.42
N GLU A 420 30.01 -10.18 2.05
CA GLU A 420 29.80 -8.96 2.85
C GLU A 420 28.61 -8.10 2.39
N LEU A 421 27.96 -8.46 1.27
CA LEU A 421 26.84 -7.73 0.72
C LEU A 421 25.71 -7.61 1.75
N CYS A 422 25.32 -6.36 2.06
CA CYS A 422 24.15 -6.06 2.88
C CYS A 422 22.84 -6.36 2.12
N TRP A 423 21.70 -6.20 2.79
CA TRP A 423 20.37 -6.42 2.18
C TRP A 423 20.19 -5.68 0.85
N TYR A 424 20.60 -4.40 0.80
CA TYR A 424 20.48 -3.58 -0.40
C TYR A 424 21.43 -4.04 -1.51
N GLY A 425 22.68 -4.35 -1.16
CA GLY A 425 23.68 -4.84 -2.10
C GLY A 425 23.26 -6.16 -2.73
N ARG A 426 22.76 -7.11 -1.92
CA ARG A 426 22.19 -8.37 -2.42
C ARG A 426 20.98 -8.15 -3.32
N ALA A 427 20.07 -7.26 -2.94
CA ALA A 427 18.88 -6.94 -3.72
C ALA A 427 19.22 -6.40 -5.12
N VAL A 428 20.20 -5.51 -5.22
CA VAL A 428 20.65 -4.99 -6.51
C VAL A 428 21.41 -6.06 -7.29
N PHE A 429 22.26 -6.85 -6.63
CA PHE A 429 23.00 -7.93 -7.27
C PHE A 429 22.09 -8.96 -7.94
N VAL A 430 20.98 -9.37 -7.32
CA VAL A 430 20.06 -10.37 -7.89
C VAL A 430 19.21 -9.85 -9.06
N LEU A 431 19.17 -8.53 -9.29
CA LEU A 431 18.54 -7.97 -10.48
C LEU A 431 19.32 -8.33 -11.75
N ALA A 432 20.64 -8.45 -11.65
CA ALA A 432 21.48 -8.78 -12.79
C ALA A 432 21.05 -10.14 -13.41
N PRO A 433 20.86 -10.20 -14.73
CA PRO A 433 20.70 -11.46 -15.45
C PRO A 433 21.83 -12.44 -15.12
N PRO A 434 21.58 -13.78 -15.10
CA PRO A 434 22.59 -14.77 -14.73
C PRO A 434 23.88 -14.72 -15.59
N ASN A 435 23.77 -14.24 -16.83
CA ASN A 435 24.87 -14.05 -17.77
C ASN A 435 25.72 -12.80 -17.52
N ILE A 436 25.30 -11.93 -16.60
CA ILE A 436 25.98 -10.67 -16.23
C ILE A 436 26.65 -10.79 -14.85
N LYS A 437 26.78 -12.01 -14.30
CA LYS A 437 27.52 -12.22 -13.05
C LYS A 437 29.00 -11.88 -13.26
N VAL A 438 29.37 -10.68 -12.82
CA VAL A 438 30.74 -10.18 -12.79
C VAL A 438 31.58 -11.15 -11.97
N ASN A 439 32.57 -11.75 -12.64
CA ASN A 439 33.69 -12.56 -12.16
C ASN A 439 33.64 -13.06 -10.70
N GLU A 440 33.50 -14.39 -10.57
CA GLU A 440 33.95 -15.14 -9.39
C GLU A 440 35.42 -14.91 -9.04
#